data_AF-A0A817ERT8-F1
#
_entry.id   AF-A0A817ERT8-F1
#
_cell.length_a   1.000
_cell.length_b   1.000
_cell.length_c   1.000
_cell.angle_alpha   90.00
_cell.angle_beta   90.00
_cell.angle_gamma   90.00
#
_symmetry.space_group_name_H-M   'P 1'
#
loop_
_entity.id
_entity.type
_entity.pdbx_description
1 polymer ?
#
loop_
_entity_poly.entity_id
_entity_poly.type
_entity_poly.pdbx_seq_one_letter_code
_entity_poly.pdbx_strand_id
1 'polypeptide(L)'
;MAKVVTRPQRFTPEEWKLASKVKHKNTERDRSGAERLILECDRLDQEGRGTVDHQRLDHIQNWKGELEVKRSELEKEIDSTETYLVRIEKRLQSLQDNLHITQTTLANREKRYDIDLVHDDVQKDLIMEISAIQGAITLLSRTIEQTKEQLR
;
A
#
# COMPACT_ATOMS: atom_id res chain seq x y z
N MET A 1 54.63 64.89 11.21
CA MET A 1 54.80 64.74 9.75
C MET A 1 53.49 65.10 9.07
N ALA A 2 53.43 66.23 8.36
CA ALA A 2 52.20 66.71 7.73
C ALA A 2 51.88 65.89 6.46
N LYS A 3 50.66 65.36 6.34
CA LYS A 3 50.19 64.74 5.09
C LYS A 3 50.09 65.83 4.02
N VAL A 4 50.84 65.68 2.93
CA VAL A 4 50.72 66.53 1.74
C VAL A 4 49.32 66.34 1.16
N VAL A 5 48.49 67.37 1.25
CA VAL A 5 47.20 67.41 0.56
C VAL A 5 47.49 67.70 -0.91
N THR A 6 47.55 66.64 -1.72
CA THR A 6 47.68 66.76 -3.17
C THR A 6 46.42 67.36 -3.76
N ARG A 7 46.57 68.40 -4.60
CA ARG A 7 45.44 69.02 -5.31
C ARG A 7 44.72 67.97 -6.17
N PRO A 8 43.38 67.92 -6.19
CA PRO A 8 42.66 67.00 -7.04
C PRO A 8 43.00 67.22 -8.51
N GLN A 9 43.22 66.14 -9.24
CA GLN A 9 43.41 66.18 -10.69
C GLN A 9 42.19 66.84 -11.35
N ARG A 10 42.42 67.81 -12.24
CA ARG A 10 41.37 68.51 -12.99
C ARG A 10 41.34 67.96 -14.40
N PHE A 11 40.15 67.62 -14.87
CA PHE A 11 39.92 67.09 -16.22
C PHE A 11 39.32 68.16 -17.11
N THR A 12 39.62 68.07 -18.40
CA THR A 12 39.00 68.90 -19.43
C THR A 12 37.57 68.40 -19.73
N PRO A 13 36.69 69.27 -20.24
CA PRO A 13 35.34 68.86 -20.65
C PRO A 13 35.34 67.71 -21.68
N GLU A 14 36.34 67.65 -22.57
CA GLU A 14 36.44 66.59 -23.58
C GLU A 14 36.86 65.24 -22.98
N GLU A 15 37.77 65.22 -22.01
CA GLU A 15 38.12 64.00 -21.26
C GLU A 15 36.91 63.48 -20.46
N TRP A 16 36.14 64.37 -19.86
CA TRP A 16 34.89 64.01 -19.16
C TRP A 16 33.84 63.44 -20.11
N LYS A 17 33.64 64.04 -21.30
CA LYS A 17 32.72 63.53 -22.32
C LYS A 17 33.14 62.15 -22.80
N LEU A 18 34.43 61.94 -23.08
CA LEU A 18 34.96 60.66 -23.53
C LEU A 18 34.77 59.58 -22.46
N ALA A 19 35.15 59.87 -21.20
CA ALA A 19 34.97 58.95 -20.08
C ALA A 19 33.50 58.63 -19.81
N SER A 20 32.62 59.62 -19.91
CA SER A 20 31.17 59.44 -19.76
C SER A 20 30.58 58.57 -20.87
N LYS A 21 31.04 58.74 -22.12
CA LYS A 21 30.62 57.92 -23.26
C LYS A 21 31.04 56.46 -23.10
N VAL A 22 32.29 56.23 -22.67
CA VAL A 22 32.79 54.87 -22.39
C VAL A 22 32.02 54.25 -21.23
N LYS A 23 31.81 55.00 -20.14
CA LYS A 23 31.02 54.54 -18.99
C LYS A 23 29.60 54.16 -19.39
N HIS A 24 28.92 55.01 -20.17
CA HIS A 24 27.59 54.73 -20.68
C HIS A 24 27.55 53.47 -21.53
N LYS A 25 28.49 53.30 -22.47
CA LYS A 25 28.60 52.08 -23.29
C LYS A 25 28.81 50.83 -22.45
N ASN A 26 29.64 50.91 -21.40
CA ASN A 26 29.88 49.79 -20.50
C ASN A 26 28.63 49.46 -19.68
N THR A 27 27.96 50.47 -19.13
CA THR A 27 26.70 50.29 -18.40
C THR A 27 25.61 49.70 -19.28
N GLU A 28 25.47 50.13 -20.53
CA GLU A 28 24.53 49.54 -21.48
C GLU A 28 24.87 48.07 -21.78
N ARG A 29 26.16 47.74 -21.94
CA ARG A 29 26.60 46.35 -22.11
C ARG A 29 26.26 45.49 -20.90
N ASP A 30 26.50 46.02 -19.70
CA ASP A 30 26.24 45.32 -18.44
C ASP A 30 24.72 45.15 -18.22
N ARG A 31 23.91 46.18 -18.55
CA ARG A 31 22.44 46.13 -18.55
C ARG A 31 21.92 45.05 -19.50
N SER A 32 22.35 45.06 -20.76
CA SER A 32 21.96 44.03 -21.74
C SER A 32 22.49 42.63 -21.38
N GLY A 33 23.57 42.54 -20.60
CA GLY A 33 24.04 41.29 -20.02
C GLY A 33 23.09 40.78 -18.93
N ALA A 34 22.72 41.65 -17.99
CA ALA A 34 21.80 41.33 -16.90
C ALA A 34 20.40 40.97 -17.41
N GLU A 35 19.86 41.71 -18.38
CA GLU A 35 18.55 41.42 -18.99
C GLU A 35 18.52 40.02 -19.64
N ARG A 36 19.60 39.62 -20.33
CA ARG A 36 19.71 38.27 -20.88
C ARG A 36 19.76 37.18 -19.81
N LEU A 37 20.47 37.43 -18.71
CA LEU A 37 20.54 36.47 -17.59
C LEU A 37 19.17 36.31 -16.93
N ILE A 38 18.41 37.39 -16.74
CA ILE A 38 17.06 37.33 -16.18
C ILE A 38 16.15 36.48 -17.08
N LEU A 39 16.15 36.74 -18.39
CA LEU A 39 15.35 35.97 -19.35
C LEU A 39 15.70 34.48 -19.34
N GLU A 40 16.99 34.15 -19.21
CA GLU A 40 17.44 32.77 -19.15
C GLU A 40 17.06 32.09 -17.82
N CYS A 41 17.16 32.79 -16.69
CA CYS A 41 16.67 32.29 -15.40
C CYS A 41 15.16 32.02 -15.45
N ASP A 42 14.37 32.95 -15.99
CA ASP A 42 12.91 32.77 -16.12
C ASP A 42 12.56 31.57 -16.99
N ARG A 43 13.29 31.35 -18.10
CA ARG A 43 13.12 30.19 -18.98
C ARG A 43 13.42 28.88 -18.25
N LEU A 44 14.57 28.82 -17.57
CA LEU A 44 14.99 27.62 -16.82
C LEU A 44 14.05 27.32 -15.65
N ASP A 45 13.54 28.34 -14.97
CA ASP A 45 12.56 28.18 -13.89
C ASP A 45 11.23 27.64 -14.42
N GLN A 46 10.76 28.12 -15.57
CA GLN A 46 9.52 27.62 -16.20
C GLN A 46 9.69 26.17 -16.69
N GLU A 47 10.81 25.86 -17.33
CA GLU A 47 11.12 24.49 -17.78
C GLU A 47 11.27 23.54 -16.59
N GLY A 48 11.99 23.94 -15.55
CA GLY A 48 12.21 23.15 -14.35
C GLY A 48 10.92 22.89 -13.59
N ARG A 49 10.10 23.93 -13.33
CA ARG A 49 8.80 23.77 -12.67
C ARG A 49 7.85 22.92 -13.50
N GLY A 50 7.72 23.21 -14.79
CA GLY A 50 6.87 22.45 -15.70
C GLY A 50 7.26 20.98 -15.70
N THR A 51 8.50 20.64 -16.00
CA THR A 51 8.92 19.24 -16.12
C THR A 51 8.84 18.47 -14.79
N VAL A 52 9.35 19.04 -13.70
CA VAL A 52 9.37 18.37 -12.39
C VAL A 52 7.96 18.21 -11.82
N ASP A 53 7.11 19.23 -11.93
CA ASP A 53 5.75 19.15 -11.39
C ASP A 53 4.89 18.17 -12.19
N HIS A 54 5.01 18.13 -13.53
CA HIS A 54 4.28 17.16 -14.35
C HIS A 54 4.73 15.72 -14.08
N GLN A 55 6.04 15.46 -14.03
CA GLN A 55 6.55 14.12 -13.70
C GLN A 55 6.06 13.67 -12.32
N ARG A 56 6.11 14.55 -11.32
CA ARG A 56 5.61 14.22 -9.97
C ARG A 56 4.11 13.95 -9.96
N LEU A 57 3.32 14.72 -10.70
CA LEU A 57 1.88 14.50 -10.83
C LEU A 57 1.58 13.15 -11.49
N ASP A 58 2.25 12.83 -12.59
CA ASP A 58 2.10 11.54 -13.29
C ASP A 58 2.47 10.38 -12.38
N HIS A 59 3.57 10.48 -11.64
CA HIS A 59 3.96 9.47 -10.66
C HIS A 59 2.89 9.29 -9.59
N ILE A 60 2.38 10.38 -8.99
CA ILE A 60 1.33 10.31 -7.96
C ILE A 60 0.06 9.66 -8.53
N GLN A 61 -0.32 9.99 -9.76
CA GLN A 61 -1.49 9.40 -10.42
C GLN A 61 -1.31 7.90 -10.67
N ASN A 62 -0.13 7.48 -11.13
CA ASN A 62 0.19 6.07 -11.35
C ASN A 62 0.14 5.29 -10.02
N TRP A 63 0.83 5.78 -8.98
CA TRP A 63 0.79 5.17 -7.65
C TRP A 63 -0.63 5.11 -7.09
N LYS A 64 -1.43 6.15 -7.29
CA LYS A 64 -2.84 6.14 -6.89
C LYS A 64 -3.61 5.04 -7.62
N GLY A 65 -3.45 4.91 -8.93
CA GLY A 65 -4.09 3.86 -9.72
C GLY A 65 -3.67 2.45 -9.27
N GLU A 66 -2.38 2.23 -9.02
CA GLU A 66 -1.87 0.95 -8.51
C GLU A 66 -2.45 0.62 -7.13
N LEU A 67 -2.54 1.60 -6.22
CA LEU A 67 -3.14 1.43 -4.91
C LEU A 67 -4.64 1.12 -4.99
N GLU A 68 -5.38 1.76 -5.90
CA GLU A 68 -6.79 1.49 -6.13
C GLU A 68 -7.01 0.06 -6.67
N VAL A 69 -6.18 -0.40 -7.59
CA VAL A 69 -6.20 -1.79 -8.07
C VAL A 69 -5.92 -2.75 -6.92
N LYS A 70 -4.84 -2.52 -6.16
CA LYS A 70 -4.48 -3.40 -5.03
C LYS A 70 -5.55 -3.45 -3.97
N ARG A 71 -6.19 -2.31 -3.69
CA ARG A 71 -7.34 -2.22 -2.78
C ARG A 71 -8.49 -3.08 -3.29
N SER A 72 -8.86 -2.98 -4.57
CA SER A 72 -9.94 -3.80 -5.13
C SER A 72 -9.63 -5.30 -5.09
N GLU A 73 -8.38 -5.69 -5.29
CA GLU A 73 -7.94 -7.09 -5.13
C GLU A 73 -8.11 -7.57 -3.69
N LEU A 74 -7.67 -6.78 -2.72
CA LEU A 74 -7.80 -7.11 -1.29
C LEU A 74 -9.27 -7.20 -0.86
N GLU A 75 -10.13 -6.28 -1.32
CA GLU A 75 -11.58 -6.35 -1.06
C GLU A 75 -12.18 -7.67 -1.57
N LYS A 76 -11.82 -8.12 -2.78
CA LYS A 76 -12.26 -9.42 -3.31
C LYS A 76 -11.71 -10.60 -2.52
N GLU A 77 -10.48 -10.52 -2.06
CA GLU A 77 -9.84 -11.57 -1.25
C GLU A 77 -10.53 -11.70 0.11
N ILE A 78 -10.87 -10.57 0.74
CA ILE A 78 -11.65 -10.52 1.99
C ILE A 78 -13.02 -11.16 1.78
N ASP A 79 -13.79 -10.72 0.77
CA ASP A 79 -15.12 -11.26 0.46
C ASP A 79 -15.09 -12.79 0.22
N SER A 80 -14.07 -13.26 -0.51
CA SER A 80 -13.85 -14.67 -0.77
C SER A 80 -13.56 -15.43 0.54
N THR A 81 -12.69 -14.89 1.38
CA THR A 81 -12.29 -15.50 2.65
C THR A 81 -13.45 -15.57 3.64
N GLU A 82 -14.27 -14.51 3.73
CA GLU A 82 -15.51 -14.51 4.50
C GLU A 82 -16.50 -15.56 4.00
N THR A 83 -16.65 -15.70 2.67
CA THR A 83 -17.51 -16.73 2.08
C THR A 83 -17.03 -18.14 2.45
N TYR A 84 -15.72 -18.38 2.45
CA TYR A 84 -15.16 -19.65 2.90
C TYR A 84 -15.39 -19.89 4.38
N LEU A 85 -15.24 -18.87 5.22
CA LEU A 85 -15.50 -18.96 6.66
C LEU A 85 -16.93 -19.45 6.93
N VAL A 86 -17.93 -18.82 6.30
CA VAL A 86 -19.35 -19.21 6.43
C VAL A 86 -19.58 -20.65 5.97
N ARG A 87 -18.91 -21.10 4.89
CA ARG A 87 -19.03 -22.49 4.42
C ARG A 87 -18.46 -23.48 5.42
N ILE A 88 -17.31 -23.17 6.02
CA ILE A 88 -16.67 -24.04 7.01
C ILE A 88 -17.52 -24.11 8.29
N GLU A 89 -18.07 -22.99 8.76
CA GLU A 89 -18.96 -22.95 9.93
C GLU A 89 -20.23 -23.79 9.70
N LYS A 90 -20.86 -23.69 8.52
CA LYS A 90 -21.99 -24.55 8.15
C LYS A 90 -21.62 -26.02 8.13
N ARG A 91 -20.46 -26.37 7.57
CA ARG A 91 -19.98 -27.75 7.51
C ARG A 91 -19.70 -28.30 8.91
N LEU A 92 -19.13 -27.49 9.80
CA LEU A 92 -18.89 -27.84 11.19
C LEU A 92 -20.20 -28.19 11.89
N GLN A 93 -21.24 -27.35 11.74
CA GLN A 93 -22.55 -27.62 12.31
C GLN A 93 -23.13 -28.95 11.81
N SER A 94 -23.11 -29.19 10.49
CA SER A 94 -23.61 -30.46 9.94
C SER A 94 -22.84 -31.68 10.46
N LEU A 95 -21.53 -31.56 10.70
CA LEU A 95 -20.74 -32.65 11.28
C LEU A 95 -21.07 -32.90 12.75
N GLN A 96 -21.39 -31.85 13.52
CA GLN A 96 -21.85 -31.99 14.91
C GLN A 96 -23.21 -32.71 14.96
N ASP A 97 -24.13 -32.36 14.06
CA ASP A 97 -25.42 -33.04 13.94
C ASP A 97 -25.24 -34.52 13.57
N ASN A 98 -24.37 -34.81 12.60
CA ASN A 98 -24.04 -36.19 12.21
C ASN A 98 -23.39 -36.96 13.37
N LEU A 99 -22.46 -36.36 14.11
CA LEU A 99 -21.84 -36.97 15.28
C LEU A 99 -22.89 -37.40 16.30
N HIS A 100 -23.86 -36.53 16.58
CA HIS A 100 -24.95 -36.82 17.50
C HIS A 100 -25.80 -38.01 17.04
N ILE A 101 -26.11 -38.09 15.75
CA ILE A 101 -26.86 -39.21 15.15
C ILE A 101 -26.06 -40.52 15.26
N THR A 102 -24.78 -40.51 14.90
CA THR A 102 -23.92 -41.70 14.95
C THR A 102 -23.76 -42.21 16.40
N GLN A 103 -23.56 -41.30 17.36
CA GLN A 103 -23.51 -41.63 18.79
C GLN A 103 -24.83 -42.20 19.30
N THR A 104 -25.96 -41.61 18.91
CA THR A 104 -27.29 -42.09 19.31
C THR A 104 -27.55 -43.49 18.74
N THR A 105 -27.15 -43.72 17.48
CA THR A 105 -27.24 -45.02 16.83
C THR A 105 -26.41 -46.06 17.59
N LEU A 106 -25.16 -45.75 17.93
CA LEU A 106 -24.31 -46.64 18.71
C LEU A 106 -24.93 -46.96 20.08
N ALA A 107 -25.38 -45.94 20.82
CA ALA A 107 -26.02 -46.11 22.12
C ALA A 107 -27.30 -46.96 22.04
N ASN A 108 -28.07 -46.88 20.96
CA ASN A 108 -29.24 -47.74 20.76
C ASN A 108 -28.86 -49.20 20.49
N ARG A 109 -27.72 -49.46 19.83
CA ARG A 109 -27.20 -50.82 19.64
C ARG A 109 -26.72 -51.42 20.97
N GLU A 110 -26.12 -50.61 21.84
CA GLU A 110 -25.68 -51.02 23.17
C GLU A 110 -26.85 -51.33 24.13
N LYS A 111 -28.08 -50.91 23.80
CA LYS A 111 -29.31 -51.25 24.55
C LYS A 111 -29.92 -52.59 24.16
N ARG A 112 -29.34 -53.33 23.21
CA ARG A 112 -29.82 -54.69 22.87
C ARG A 112 -29.52 -55.65 24.01
N TYR A 113 -30.27 -56.75 24.10
CA TYR A 113 -30.16 -57.72 25.19
C TYR A 113 -29.83 -59.12 24.67
N ASP A 114 -29.29 -59.96 25.54
CA ASP A 114 -28.97 -61.37 25.29
C ASP A 114 -28.19 -61.59 23.97
N ILE A 115 -28.71 -62.44 23.10
CA ILE A 115 -28.08 -62.82 21.84
C ILE A 115 -28.02 -61.67 20.82
N ASP A 116 -28.85 -60.63 20.99
CA ASP A 116 -28.90 -59.48 20.10
C ASP A 116 -27.83 -58.42 20.45
N LEU A 117 -27.20 -58.51 21.62
CA LEU A 117 -26.06 -57.65 22.00
C LEU A 117 -24.78 -58.15 21.31
N VAL A 118 -24.64 -57.77 20.04
CA VAL A 118 -23.55 -58.22 19.18
C VAL A 118 -22.64 -57.06 18.79
N HIS A 119 -21.34 -57.27 18.98
CA HIS A 119 -20.28 -56.40 18.44
C HIS A 119 -19.99 -56.76 16.97
N ASP A 120 -20.94 -56.43 16.10
CA ASP A 120 -20.86 -56.67 14.68
C ASP A 120 -20.08 -55.58 13.94
N ASP A 121 -19.95 -55.76 12.62
CA ASP A 121 -19.18 -54.83 11.78
C ASP A 121 -19.81 -53.44 11.76
N VAL A 122 -21.14 -53.34 11.82
CA VAL A 122 -21.83 -52.04 11.92
C VAL A 122 -21.43 -51.30 13.20
N GLN A 123 -21.33 -51.98 14.35
CA GLN A 123 -20.88 -51.33 15.58
C GLN A 123 -19.42 -50.84 15.49
N LYS A 124 -18.54 -51.62 14.87
CA LYS A 124 -17.14 -51.21 14.63
C LYS A 124 -17.06 -49.99 13.73
N ASP A 125 -17.83 -49.99 12.64
CA ASP A 125 -17.89 -48.89 11.69
C ASP A 125 -18.40 -47.60 12.34
N LEU A 126 -19.43 -47.67 13.18
CA LEU A 126 -19.94 -46.52 13.93
C LEU A 126 -18.88 -45.93 14.87
N ILE A 127 -18.09 -46.76 15.55
CA ILE A 127 -17.00 -46.29 16.42
C ILE A 127 -15.92 -45.58 15.60
N MET A 128 -15.53 -46.15 14.46
CA MET A 128 -14.56 -45.53 13.55
C MET A 128 -15.10 -44.21 12.98
N GLU A 129 -16.38 -44.17 12.59
CA GLU A 129 -17.06 -42.98 12.08
C GLU A 129 -17.08 -41.86 13.12
N ILE A 130 -17.41 -42.15 14.38
CA ILE A 130 -17.36 -41.18 15.48
C ILE A 130 -15.96 -40.58 15.60
N SER A 131 -14.92 -41.41 15.60
CA SER A 131 -13.53 -40.94 15.69
C SER A 131 -13.15 -40.05 14.50
N ALA A 132 -13.54 -40.44 13.28
CA ALA A 132 -13.27 -39.66 12.07
C ALA A 132 -14.01 -38.31 12.08
N ILE A 133 -15.29 -38.29 12.46
CA ILE A 133 -16.08 -37.05 12.55
C ILE A 133 -15.48 -36.11 13.61
N GLN A 134 -15.10 -36.62 14.78
CA GLN A 134 -14.45 -35.82 15.83
C GLN A 134 -13.15 -35.18 15.33
N GLY A 135 -12.31 -35.96 14.63
CA GLY A 135 -11.08 -35.43 14.03
C GLY A 135 -11.37 -34.31 13.01
N ALA A 136 -12.39 -34.49 12.17
CA ALA A 136 -12.82 -33.48 11.21
C ALA A 136 -13.34 -32.20 11.91
N ILE A 137 -14.13 -32.34 12.98
CA ILE A 137 -14.62 -31.22 13.79
C ILE A 137 -13.46 -30.43 14.36
N THR A 138 -12.48 -31.08 15.00
CA THR A 138 -11.30 -30.41 15.56
C THR A 138 -10.51 -29.65 14.50
N LEU A 139 -10.32 -30.26 13.32
CA LEU A 139 -9.62 -29.61 12.21
C LEU A 139 -10.37 -28.36 11.75
N LEU A 140 -11.69 -28.45 11.50
CA LEU A 140 -12.47 -27.31 11.02
C LEU A 140 -12.58 -26.21 12.06
N SER A 141 -12.70 -26.53 13.35
CA SER A 141 -12.68 -25.53 14.42
C SER A 141 -11.37 -24.72 14.43
N ARG A 142 -10.23 -25.40 14.31
CA ARG A 142 -8.93 -24.72 14.20
C ARG A 142 -8.84 -23.87 12.94
N THR A 143 -9.31 -24.38 11.80
CA THR A 143 -9.31 -23.62 10.54
C THR A 143 -10.17 -22.36 10.66
N ILE A 144 -11.34 -22.43 11.33
CA ILE A 144 -12.19 -21.26 11.60
C ILE A 144 -11.43 -20.21 12.41
N GLU A 145 -10.73 -20.61 13.49
CA GLU A 145 -9.94 -19.68 14.29
C GLU A 145 -8.83 -19.00 13.46
N GLN A 146 -8.13 -19.78 12.64
CA GLN A 146 -7.07 -19.27 11.76
C GLN A 146 -7.62 -18.31 10.71
N THR A 147 -8.75 -18.63 10.08
CA THR A 147 -9.39 -17.79 9.07
C THR A 147 -9.96 -16.50 9.70
N LYS A 148 -10.50 -16.58 10.92
CA LYS A 148 -10.94 -15.38 11.67
C LYS A 148 -9.78 -14.47 12.01
N GLU A 149 -8.63 -15.02 12.40
CA GLU A 149 -7.42 -14.22 12.64
C GLU A 149 -6.85 -13.62 11.35
N GLN A 150 -6.94 -14.33 10.22
CA GLN A 150 -6.53 -13.78 8.92
C GLN A 150 -7.40 -12.58 8.49
N LEU A 151 -8.67 -12.56 8.88
CA LEU A 151 -9.62 -11.48 8.57
C LEU A 151 -9.55 -10.30 9.55
N ARG A 152 -8.78 -10.40 10.63
CA ARG A 152 -8.67 -9.38 11.68
C ARG A 152 -7.68 -8.28 11.32
#